data_AF-A0A3B9R5P4-F1
#
_entry.id   AF-A0A3B9R5P4-F1
#
_cell.length_a   1.000
_cell.length_b   1.000
_cell.length_c   1.000
_cell.angle_alpha   90.00
_cell.angle_beta   90.00
_cell.angle_gamma   90.00
#
_symmetry.space_group_name_H-M   'P 1'
#
loop_
_entity.id
_entity.type
_entity.pdbx_description
1 polymer ?
#
loop_
_entity_poly.entity_id
_entity_poly.type
_entity_poly.pdbx_seq_one_letter_code
_entity_poly.pdbx_strand_id
1 'polypeptide(L)'
;MQSFIQDVVQDVLKHNSNIANTIFILPSKRAGVFLKKALSKSLTKTILAPEIYSIEDFIEKVSNLVTANTTTQLFELYNAYLSVGDYEKESFDSFLKWGQILLQDFNEVDRY
;
A
#
# COMPACT_ATOMS: atom_id res chain seq x y z
N MET A 1 -23.50 5.11 -16.65
CA MET A 1 -22.11 5.01 -17.14
C MET A 1 -21.47 3.82 -16.45
N GLN A 2 -20.93 2.87 -17.21
CA GLN A 2 -20.22 1.72 -16.65
C GLN A 2 -18.86 2.19 -16.12
N SER A 3 -18.44 1.70 -14.95
CA SER A 3 -17.12 2.05 -14.42
C SER A 3 -16.05 1.15 -15.02
N PHE A 4 -14.81 1.64 -15.09
CA PHE A 4 -13.68 0.84 -15.55
C PHE A 4 -13.54 -0.50 -14.80
N ILE A 5 -13.79 -0.50 -13.48
CA ILE A 5 -13.78 -1.73 -12.67
C ILE A 5 -14.86 -2.73 -13.15
N GLN A 6 -16.04 -2.23 -13.54
CA GLN A 6 -17.08 -3.10 -14.09
C GLN A 6 -16.68 -3.67 -15.44
N ASP A 7 -16.06 -2.87 -16.31
CA ASP A 7 -15.55 -3.34 -17.61
C ASP A 7 -14.53 -4.47 -17.43
N VAL A 8 -13.55 -4.28 -16.53
CA VAL A 8 -12.54 -5.29 -16.21
C VAL A 8 -13.18 -6.56 -15.66
N VAL A 9 -14.16 -6.45 -14.73
CA VAL A 9 -14.85 -7.63 -14.20
C VAL A 9 -15.57 -8.41 -15.29
N GLN A 10 -16.28 -7.72 -16.19
CA GLN A 10 -16.99 -8.36 -17.29
C GLN A 10 -16.02 -9.02 -18.27
N ASP A 11 -14.89 -8.38 -18.56
CA ASP A 11 -13.87 -8.93 -19.44
C ASP A 11 -13.23 -10.20 -18.85
N VAL A 12 -12.89 -10.17 -17.55
CA VAL A 12 -12.34 -11.35 -16.85
C VAL A 12 -13.36 -12.48 -16.80
N LEU A 13 -14.63 -12.19 -16.53
CA LEU A 13 -15.69 -13.21 -16.52
C LEU A 13 -15.93 -13.86 -17.89
N LYS A 14 -15.68 -13.14 -18.99
CA LYS A 14 -15.78 -13.68 -20.35
C LYS A 14 -14.63 -14.61 -20.70
N HIS A 15 -13.41 -14.28 -20.27
CA HIS A 15 -12.20 -14.99 -20.69
C HIS A 15 -11.70 -16.03 -19.67
N ASN A 16 -12.13 -15.97 -18.41
CA ASN A 16 -11.64 -16.84 -17.36
C ASN A 16 -12.79 -17.56 -16.65
N SER A 17 -12.86 -18.88 -16.83
CA SER A 17 -13.88 -19.73 -16.24
C SER A 17 -13.71 -19.95 -14.73
N ASN A 18 -12.53 -19.68 -14.16
CA ASN A 18 -12.27 -19.88 -12.74
C ASN A 18 -11.78 -18.59 -12.06
N ILE A 19 -12.72 -17.67 -11.82
CA ILE A 19 -12.41 -16.38 -11.21
C ILE A 19 -11.89 -16.51 -9.77
N ALA A 20 -12.20 -17.61 -9.07
CA ALA A 20 -11.68 -17.86 -7.72
C ALA A 20 -10.17 -18.08 -7.71
N ASN A 21 -9.58 -18.48 -8.84
CA ASN A 21 -8.13 -18.65 -9.02
C ASN A 21 -7.47 -17.45 -9.71
N THR A 22 -8.15 -16.30 -9.75
CA THR A 22 -7.61 -15.05 -10.29
C THR A 22 -7.14 -14.17 -9.14
N ILE A 23 -5.96 -13.56 -9.29
CA ILE A 23 -5.46 -12.55 -8.36
C ILE A 23 -5.68 -11.18 -9.00
N PHE A 24 -6.34 -10.28 -8.27
CA PHE A 24 -6.50 -8.89 -8.69
C PHE A 24 -5.55 -7.99 -7.92
N ILE A 25 -4.74 -7.22 -8.64
CA ILE A 25 -3.84 -6.21 -8.06
C ILE A 25 -4.36 -4.84 -8.48
N LEU A 26 -4.61 -3.97 -7.50
CA LEU A 26 -5.29 -2.69 -7.71
C LEU A 26 -4.50 -1.52 -7.11
N PRO A 27 -4.69 -0.28 -7.59
CA PRO A 27 -3.95 0.87 -7.08
C PRO A 27 -4.16 1.17 -5.58
N SER A 28 -5.28 0.72 -4.98
CA SER A 28 -5.56 0.95 -3.57
C SER A 28 -6.53 -0.07 -3.00
N LYS A 29 -6.55 -0.19 -1.67
CA LYS A 29 -7.53 -1.02 -0.93
C LYS A 29 -8.98 -0.62 -1.24
N ARG A 30 -9.22 0.69 -1.44
CA ARG A 30 -10.54 1.23 -1.78
C ARG A 30 -11.04 0.71 -3.13
N ALA A 31 -10.16 0.60 -4.13
CA ALA A 31 -10.52 0.01 -5.42
C ALA A 31 -10.95 -1.46 -5.26
N GLY A 32 -10.33 -2.21 -4.34
CA GLY A 32 -10.71 -3.59 -4.01
C GLY A 32 -12.14 -3.72 -3.50
N VAL A 33 -12.63 -2.75 -2.73
CA VAL A 33 -14.03 -2.73 -2.26
C VAL A 33 -14.99 -2.57 -3.44
N PHE A 34 -14.67 -1.69 -4.39
CA PHE A 34 -15.47 -1.52 -5.60
C PHE A 34 -15.43 -2.76 -6.50
N LEU A 35 -14.27 -3.41 -6.61
CA LEU A 35 -14.13 -4.68 -7.34
C LEU A 35 -15.01 -5.77 -6.73
N LYS A 36 -14.97 -5.97 -5.40
CA LYS A 36 -15.81 -6.95 -4.70
C LYS A 36 -17.30 -6.70 -4.95
N LYS A 37 -17.73 -5.43 -4.91
CA LYS A 37 -19.12 -5.03 -5.21
C LYS A 37 -19.49 -5.26 -6.68
N ALA A 38 -18.56 -5.06 -7.61
CA ALA A 38 -18.79 -5.32 -9.03
C ALA A 38 -18.89 -6.84 -9.31
N LEU A 39 -18.00 -7.64 -8.72
CA LEU A 39 -18.04 -9.11 -8.78
C LEU A 39 -19.35 -9.64 -8.21
N SER A 40 -19.76 -9.21 -7.01
CA SER A 40 -20.99 -9.69 -6.38
C SER A 40 -22.25 -9.41 -7.19
N LYS A 41 -22.25 -8.34 -8.01
CA LYS A 41 -23.36 -7.98 -8.91
C LYS A 41 -23.32 -8.73 -10.24
N SER A 42 -22.14 -9.18 -10.66
CA SER A 42 -21.93 -9.80 -11.98
C SER A 42 -21.98 -11.33 -11.93
N LEU A 43 -21.77 -11.92 -10.76
CA LEU A 43 -21.76 -13.36 -10.56
C LEU A 43 -23.18 -13.91 -10.33
N THR A 44 -23.50 -14.98 -11.05
CA THR A 44 -24.79 -15.69 -10.93
C THR A 44 -24.74 -16.88 -9.97
N LYS A 45 -23.54 -17.26 -9.51
CA LYS A 45 -23.29 -18.35 -8.58
C LYS A 45 -22.41 -17.88 -7.44
N THR A 46 -22.62 -18.46 -6.27
CA THR A 46 -21.73 -18.28 -5.12
C THR A 46 -20.38 -18.92 -5.41
N ILE A 47 -19.32 -18.19 -5.14
CA ILE A 47 -17.93 -18.63 -5.29
C ILE A 47 -17.13 -18.21 -4.07
N LEU A 48 -15.94 -18.78 -3.92
CA LEU A 48 -14.91 -18.17 -3.08
C LEU A 48 -14.41 -16.88 -3.74
N ALA A 49 -14.24 -15.84 -2.93
CA ALA A 49 -13.73 -14.58 -3.43
C ALA A 49 -12.27 -14.76 -3.92
N PRO A 50 -11.89 -14.16 -5.05
CA PRO A 50 -10.51 -14.13 -5.49
C PRO A 50 -9.62 -13.43 -4.45
N GLU A 51 -8.31 -13.70 -4.51
CA GLU A 51 -7.34 -12.86 -3.82
C GLU A 51 -7.32 -11.46 -4.45
N ILE A 52 -7.36 -10.43 -3.60
CA ILE A 52 -7.37 -9.03 -4.03
C ILE A 52 -6.35 -8.29 -3.18
N TYR A 53 -5.37 -7.68 -3.84
CA TYR A 53 -4.30 -6.88 -3.23
C TYR A 53 -4.37 -5.43 -3.70
N SER A 54 -4.02 -4.48 -2.83
CA SER A 54 -3.46 -3.22 -3.35
C SER A 54 -2.06 -3.48 -3.91
N ILE A 55 -1.54 -2.55 -4.72
CA ILE A 55 -0.13 -2.60 -5.16
C ILE A 55 0.80 -2.67 -3.94
N GLU A 56 0.52 -1.89 -2.90
CA GLU A 56 1.29 -1.89 -1.65
C GLU A 56 1.25 -3.27 -0.97
N ASP A 57 0.05 -3.84 -0.76
CA ASP A 57 -0.09 -5.16 -0.13
C ASP A 57 0.59 -6.26 -0.96
N PHE A 58 0.55 -6.14 -2.28
CA PHE A 58 1.19 -7.09 -3.18
C PHE A 58 2.73 -7.01 -3.09
N ILE A 59 3.28 -5.80 -3.02
CA ILE A 59 4.72 -5.58 -2.84
C ILE A 59 5.17 -6.14 -1.49
N GLU A 60 4.43 -5.91 -0.41
CA GLU A 60 4.73 -6.51 0.91
C GLU A 60 4.71 -8.04 0.84
N LYS A 61 3.68 -8.63 0.21
CA LYS A 61 3.57 -10.09 0.05
C LYS A 61 4.73 -10.69 -0.74
N VAL A 62 5.16 -10.06 -1.83
CA VAL A 62 6.22 -10.61 -2.70
C VAL A 62 7.62 -10.38 -2.10
N SER A 63 7.84 -9.23 -1.46
CA SER A 63 9.13 -8.90 -0.86
C SER A 63 9.36 -9.58 0.49
N ASN A 64 8.31 -10.06 1.17
CA ASN A 64 8.33 -10.45 2.58
C ASN A 64 8.84 -9.34 3.51
N LEU A 65 8.75 -8.09 3.07
CA LEU A 65 9.06 -6.90 3.86
C LEU A 65 7.76 -6.25 4.31
N VAL A 66 7.85 -5.52 5.42
CA VAL A 66 6.74 -4.74 5.96
C VAL A 66 7.13 -3.27 5.89
N THR A 67 6.18 -2.42 5.51
CA THR A 67 6.39 -0.98 5.53
C THR A 67 6.70 -0.51 6.95
N ALA A 68 7.83 0.18 7.12
CA ALA A 68 8.20 0.76 8.41
C ALA A 68 7.17 1.83 8.83
N ASN A 69 6.60 1.70 10.03
CA ASN A 69 5.72 2.72 10.58
C ASN A 69 6.51 3.99 10.94
N THR A 70 5.80 5.13 11.08
CA THR A 70 6.41 6.43 11.38
C THR A 70 7.30 6.41 12.63
N THR A 71 6.91 5.67 13.67
CA THR A 71 7.73 5.54 14.88
C THR A 71 9.07 4.89 14.58
N THR A 72 9.07 3.78 13.84
CA THR A 72 10.29 3.07 13.41
C THR A 72 11.15 3.98 12.55
N GLN A 73 10.55 4.68 11.59
CA GLN A 73 11.24 5.64 10.73
C GLN A 73 11.92 6.76 11.52
N LEU A 74 11.26 7.31 12.55
CA LEU A 74 11.84 8.35 13.40
C LEU A 74 13.03 7.85 14.22
N PHE A 75 12.99 6.62 14.72
CA PHE A 75 14.14 6.01 15.40
C PHE A 75 15.31 5.78 14.46
N GLU A 76 15.05 5.26 13.26
CA GLU A 76 16.10 5.09 12.24
C GLU A 76 16.70 6.43 11.80
N LEU A 77 15.86 7.45 11.63
CA LEU A 77 16.32 8.80 11.29
C LEU A 77 17.17 9.39 12.42
N TYR A 78 16.80 9.17 13.68
CA TYR A 78 17.60 9.61 14.82
C TYR A 78 18.95 8.86 14.89
N ASN A 79 18.97 7.55 14.65
CA ASN A 79 20.22 6.79 14.57
C ASN A 79 21.13 7.32 13.45
N ALA A 80 20.57 7.64 12.29
CA ALA A 80 21.29 8.27 11.20
C ALA A 80 21.85 9.64 11.61
N TYR A 81 21.05 10.49 12.26
CA TYR A 81 21.47 11.78 12.80
C TYR A 81 22.64 11.67 13.79
N LEU A 82 22.62 10.67 14.67
CA LEU A 82 23.73 10.41 15.60
C LEU A 82 25.02 10.00 14.87
N SER A 83 24.90 9.33 13.73
CA SER A 83 26.05 8.83 12.96
C SER A 83 26.76 9.87 12.09
N VAL A 84 26.18 11.05 11.87
CA VAL A 84 26.70 12.04 10.90
C VAL A 84 27.18 13.34 11.54
N GLY A 85 28.43 13.73 11.31
CA GLY A 85 29.00 15.03 11.72
C GLY A 85 29.45 15.12 13.19
N ASP A 86 30.39 16.02 13.46
CA ASP A 86 31.17 16.09 14.71
C ASP A 86 30.64 17.12 15.74
N TYR A 87 29.35 17.44 15.68
CA TYR A 87 28.69 18.39 16.58
C TYR A 87 27.97 17.67 17.73
N GLU A 88 27.69 18.43 18.80
CA GLU A 88 26.93 17.93 19.94
C GLU A 88 25.53 17.50 19.52
N LYS A 89 25.16 16.26 19.88
CA LYS A 89 23.90 15.65 19.47
C LYS A 89 22.79 15.99 20.45
N GLU A 90 21.64 16.39 19.92
CA GLU A 90 20.44 16.58 20.71
C GLU A 90 19.90 15.25 21.24
N SER A 91 19.24 15.29 22.41
CA SER A 91 18.48 14.14 22.91
C SER A 91 17.32 13.80 21.97
N PHE A 92 16.82 12.56 22.06
CA PHE A 92 15.70 12.12 21.24
C PHE A 92 14.45 13.01 21.41
N ASP A 93 14.13 13.43 22.64
CA ASP A 93 12.99 14.32 22.91
C ASP A 93 13.11 15.69 22.24
N SER A 94 14.34 16.24 22.17
CA SER A 94 14.60 17.51 21.48
C SER A 94 14.56 17.33 19.97
N PHE A 95 15.20 16.27 19.47
CA PHE A 95 15.18 15.87 18.07
C PHE A 95 13.75 15.71 17.54
N LEU A 96 12.85 15.04 18.29
CA LEU A 96 11.47 14.78 17.84
C LEU A 96 10.69 16.05 17.50
N LYS A 97 11.05 17.21 18.05
CA LYS A 97 10.40 18.49 17.75
C LYS A 97 10.54 18.91 16.29
N TRP A 98 11.65 18.52 15.64
CA TRP A 98 11.94 18.87 14.24
C TRP A 98 12.13 17.64 13.35
N GLY A 99 12.50 16.48 13.90
CA GLY A 99 12.70 15.24 13.16
C GLY A 99 11.44 14.75 12.45
N GLN A 100 10.24 15.02 12.99
CA GLN A 100 8.98 14.74 12.30
C GLN A 100 8.80 15.57 11.04
N ILE A 101 9.18 16.85 11.08
CA ILE A 101 9.11 17.75 9.93
C ILE A 101 10.12 17.28 8.87
N LEU A 102 11.36 17.01 9.28
CA LEU A 102 12.39 16.51 8.37
C LEU A 102 11.98 15.19 7.69
N LEU A 103 11.40 14.25 8.45
CA LEU A 103 10.90 13.00 7.89
C LEU A 103 9.76 13.24 6.88
N GLN A 104 8.89 14.22 7.13
CA GLN A 104 7.87 14.61 6.16
C GLN A 104 8.50 15.22 4.90
N ASP A 105 9.49 16.08 5.04
CA ASP A 105 10.18 16.70 3.90
C ASP A 105 10.82 15.65 2.99
N PHE A 106 11.45 14.60 3.55
CA PHE A 106 11.96 13.48 2.75
C PHE A 106 10.85 12.72 2.01
N ASN A 107 9.72 12.47 2.68
CA ASN A 107 8.57 11.84 2.02
C ASN A 107 7.99 12.69 0.88
N GLU A 108 8.08 14.02 0.97
CA GLU A 108 7.65 14.91 -0.09
C GLU A 108 8.62 14.86 -1.28
N VAL A 109 9.94 14.84 -1.03
CA VAL A 109 10.95 14.67 -2.08
C VAL A 109 10.79 13.34 -2.82
N ASP A 110 10.61 12.24 -2.10
CA ASP A 110 10.45 10.90 -2.70
C ASP A 110 9.19 10.76 -3.57
N ARG A 111 8.20 11.64 -3.40
CA ARG A 111 6.95 11.63 -4.19
C ARG A 111 7.08 12.33 -5.54
N TYR A 112 8.14 13.11 -5.78
CA TYR A 112 8.37 13.87 -7.01
C TYR A 112 9.49 13.25 -7.86
#